data_AF-A0A920NS77-F1
#
_entry.id   AF-A0A920NS77-F1
#
_cell.length_a   1.000
_cell.length_b   1.000
_cell.length_c   1.000
_cell.angle_alpha   90.00
_cell.angle_beta   90.00
_cell.angle_gamma   90.00
#
_symmetry.space_group_name_H-M   'P 1'
#
loop_
_entity.id
_entity.type
_entity.pdbx_description
1 polymer ?
#
loop_
_entity_poly.entity_id
_entity_poly.type
_entity_poly.pdbx_seq_one_letter_code
_entity_poly.pdbx_strand_id
1 'polypeptide(L)' 'MYRAVTLALLRSNTDLDDYDSVCQVVDELELDIYDKGSKTIVKLDGEDVLRQYVQCL' A
#
# COMPACT_ATOMS: atom_id res chain seq x y z
N MET A 1 -2.69 1.10 -7.18
CA MET A 1 -3.12 -0.24 -6.74
C MET A 1 -1.93 -1.15 -6.48
N TYR A 2 -1.32 -1.81 -7.48
CA TYR A 2 -0.25 -2.80 -7.23
C TYR A 2 0.90 -2.30 -6.35
N ARG A 3 1.36 -1.05 -6.54
CA ARG A 3 2.45 -0.47 -5.74
C ARG A 3 2.14 -0.34 -4.25
N ALA A 4 0.89 0.02 -3.91
CA ALA A 4 0.48 0.19 -2.52
C ALA A 4 0.35 -1.18 -1.82
N VAL A 5 -0.19 -2.17 -2.53
CA VAL A 5 -0.24 -3.56 -2.06
C VAL A 5 1.16 -4.13 -1.84
N THR A 6 2.08 -3.94 -2.81
CA THR A 6 3.49 -4.36 -2.66
C THR A 6 4.15 -3.67 -1.46
N LEU A 7 3.88 -2.38 -1.23
CA LEU A 7 4.43 -1.68 -0.07
C LEU A 7 3.90 -2.23 1.25
N ALA A 8 2.61 -2.58 1.30
CA ALA A 8 2.02 -3.19 2.48
C ALA A 8 2.69 -4.53 2.83
N LEU A 9 2.86 -5.39 1.83
CA LEU A 9 3.57 -6.67 1.99
C LEU A 9 5.03 -6.49 2.42
N LEU A 10 5.72 -5.48 1.88
CA LEU A 10 7.09 -5.15 2.30
C LEU A 10 7.15 -4.62 3.74
N ARG A 11 6.15 -3.84 4.17
CA ARG A 11 6.07 -3.27 5.53
C ARG A 11 5.64 -4.29 6.58
N SER A 12 4.80 -5.26 6.21
CA SER A 12 4.32 -6.32 7.12
C SER A 12 5.41 -7.33 7.47
N ASN A 13 6.53 -7.34 6.74
CA ASN A 13 7.61 -8.32 6.88
C ASN A 13 7.09 -9.77 6.78
N THR A 14 6.05 -9.97 5.96
CA THR A 14 5.42 -11.26 5.72
C THR A 14 6.27 -12.09 4.77
N ASP A 15 6.37 -13.39 5.05
CA ASP A 15 6.97 -14.33 4.11
C ASP A 15 6.09 -14.43 2.86
N LEU A 16 6.64 -14.05 1.71
CA LEU A 16 5.91 -14.04 0.44
C LEU A 16 5.66 -15.45 -0.11
N ASP A 17 6.40 -16.44 0.39
CA ASP A 17 6.20 -17.86 0.03
C ASP A 17 5.08 -18.51 0.86
N ASP A 18 4.62 -17.86 1.94
CA ASP A 18 3.47 -18.29 2.73
C ASP A 18 2.18 -17.64 2.21
N TYR A 19 1.44 -18.43 1.42
CA TYR A 19 0.18 -18.00 0.81
C TYR A 19 -0.85 -17.51 1.82
N ASP A 20 -1.01 -18.20 2.95
CA ASP A 20 -2.05 -17.86 3.93
C ASP A 20 -1.73 -16.52 4.59
N SER A 21 -0.46 -16.30 4.93
CA SER A 21 0.01 -15.02 5.49
C SER A 21 -0.12 -13.87 4.50
N VAL A 22 0.17 -14.09 3.21
CA VAL A 22 -0.01 -13.07 2.16
C VAL A 22 -1.48 -12.74 1.98
N CYS A 23 -2.36 -13.75 1.93
CA CYS A 23 -3.80 -13.55 1.84
C CYS A 23 -4.33 -12.73 3.00
N GLN A 24 -3.90 -13.02 4.23
CA GLN A 24 -4.32 -12.25 5.40
C GLN A 24 -3.93 -10.77 5.28
N VAL A 25 -2.69 -10.46 4.89
CA VAL A 25 -2.24 -9.06 4.71
C VAL A 25 -3.05 -8.35 3.62
N VAL A 26 -3.40 -9.05 2.55
CA VAL A 26 -4.20 -8.47 1.46
C VAL A 26 -5.66 -8.26 1.90
N ASP A 27 -6.23 -9.18 2.66
CA ASP A 27 -7.62 -9.11 3.14
C ASP A 27 -7.81 -8.01 4.18
N GLU A 28 -6.81 -7.78 5.03
CA GLU A 28 -6.83 -6.72 6.06
C GLU A 28 -6.41 -5.34 5.53
N LEU A 29 -6.00 -5.26 4.26
CA LEU A 29 -5.43 -4.06 3.67
C LEU A 29 -6.45 -2.93 3.50
N GLU A 30 -6.24 -1.80 4.20
CA GLU A 30 -7.08 -0.61 4.03
C GLU A 30 -6.45 0.40 3.06
N LEU A 31 -7.13 0.62 1.93
CA LEU A 31 -6.71 1.53 0.87
C LEU A 31 -7.76 2.61 0.62
N ASP A 32 -7.46 3.85 0.98
CA ASP A 32 -8.26 5.00 0.58
C ASP A 32 -7.66 5.67 -0.66
N ILE A 33 -8.50 5.88 -1.68
CA ILE A 33 -8.12 6.62 -2.88
C ILE A 33 -9.11 7.75 -3.08
N TYR A 34 -8.61 8.98 -3.14
CA TYR A 34 -9.44 10.13 -3.41
C TYR A 34 -8.66 11.23 -4.13
N ASP A 35 -9.39 12.01 -4.93
CA ASP A 35 -8.82 13.14 -5.63
C ASP A 35 -8.90 14.40 -4.76
N LYS A 36 -7.77 15.11 -4.66
CA LYS A 36 -7.65 16.39 -3.97
C LYS A 36 -7.10 17.43 -4.94
N GLY A 37 -8.02 18.06 -5.68
CA GLY A 37 -7.68 19.01 -6.74
C GLY A 37 -7.05 18.30 -7.94
N SER A 38 -5.82 18.67 -8.31
CA SER A 38 -5.06 18.05 -9.41
C SER A 38 -4.19 16.85 -8.97
N LYS A 39 -4.33 16.40 -7.72
CA LYS A 39 -3.55 15.30 -7.16
C LYS A 39 -4.45 14.18 -6.70
N THR A 40 -4.11 12.95 -7.08
CA THR A 40 -4.65 11.75 -6.46
C THR A 40 -3.88 11.47 -5.18
N ILE A 41 -4.60 11.28 -4.08
CA ILE A 41 -4.04 10.83 -2.80
C ILE A 41 -4.37 9.36 -2.66
N VAL A 42 -3.37 8.56 -2.30
CA VAL A 42 -3.53 7.14 -1.98
C VAL A 42 -3.02 6.98 -0.57
N LYS A 43 -3.91 6.56 0.33
CA LYS A 43 -3.54 6.20 1.69
C LYS A 43 -3.49 4.70 1.84
N LEU A 44 -2.47 4.23 2.55
CA LEU A 44 -2.32 2.87 3.02
C LEU A 44 -2.35 2.93 4.55
N ASP A 45 -3.32 2.26 5.18
CA ASP A 45 -3.51 2.29 6.64
C ASP A 45 -3.55 3.73 7.20
N GLY A 46 -4.21 4.64 6.46
CA GLY A 46 -4.31 6.06 6.80
C GLY A 46 -3.11 6.94 6.43
N GLU A 47 -1.97 6.36 6.00
CA GLU A 47 -0.76 7.09 5.60
C GLU A 47 -0.71 7.39 4.09
N ASP A 48 -0.45 8.65 3.71
CA ASP A 48 -0.26 9.02 2.29
C ASP A 48 1.06 8.44 1.75
N VAL A 49 0.94 7.40 0.93
CA VAL A 49 2.10 6.67 0.38
C VAL A 49 2.62 7.27 -0.92
N LEU A 50 1.82 8.06 -1.65
CA LEU A 50 2.26 8.68 -2.92
C LEU A 50 3.33 9.74 -2.72
N ARG A 51 3.33 10.42 -1.57
CA ARG A 51 4.34 11.42 -1.25
C ARG A 51 5.75 10.83 -1.12
N GLN A 52 5.85 9.56 -0.73
CA GLN A 52 7.13 8.88 -0.52
C GLN A 52 7.75 8.33 -1.82
N TYR A 53 6.93 8.10 -2.86
CA TYR A 53 7.42 7.57 -4.16
C TYR A 53 8.07 8.60 -5.08
N VAL A 54 7.85 9.91 -4.88
CA VAL A 54 8.41 10.95 -5.76
C VAL A 54 9.86 11.30 -5.41
N GLN A 55 10.42 10.78 -4.31
CA GLN A 55 11.80 11.05 -3.90
C GLN A 55 12.81 9.95 -4.24
N CYS A 56 12.36 8.79 -4.75
CA CYS A 56 13.22 7.64 -5.07
C CYS A 56 13.28 7.28 -6.56
N LEU A 57 12.82 8.16 -7.45
CA LEU A 57 13.03 8.11 -8.91
C LEU A 57 13.49 9.49 -9.39
#